data_AF-A0A2U3IBM7-F1
#
_entry.id   AF-A0A2U3IBM7-F1
#
_cell.length_a   1.000
_cell.length_b   1.000
_cell.length_c   1.000
_cell.angle_alpha   90.00
_cell.angle_beta   90.00
_cell.angle_gamma   90.00
#
_symmetry.space_group_name_H-M   'P 1'
#
loop_
_entity.id
_entity.type
_entity.pdbx_description
1 polymer ?
#
loop_
_entity_poly.entity_id
_entity_poly.type
_entity_poly.pdbx_seq_one_letter_code
_entity_poly.pdbx_strand_id
1 'polypeptide(L)' 'MANYKYGKFLNQSDNAAFDRVTDPGHEAPHSGIYRCEGCGENIVSTYGHRLPPQNHHQHNQAQGSIRWRLIAATH' A
#
# COMPACT_ATOMS: atom_id res chain seq x y z
N MET A 1 -3.73 -2.77 -9.95
CA MET A 1 -4.93 -2.29 -9.25
C MET A 1 -5.54 -3.41 -8.44
N ALA A 2 -5.98 -3.14 -7.21
CA ALA A 2 -6.70 -4.11 -6.38
C ALA A 2 -8.13 -4.34 -6.91
N ASN A 3 -8.59 -5.58 -6.89
CA ASN A 3 -9.93 -5.97 -7.35
C ASN A 3 -10.77 -6.47 -6.18
N TYR A 4 -12.06 -6.12 -6.16
CA TYR A 4 -13.03 -6.67 -5.21
C TYR A 4 -14.32 -7.05 -5.95
N LYS A 5 -14.93 -8.18 -5.57
CA LYS A 5 -16.21 -8.65 -6.15
C LYS A 5 -17.40 -8.39 -5.23
N TYR A 6 -17.21 -8.55 -3.92
CA TYR A 6 -18.30 -8.50 -2.95
C TYR A 6 -18.10 -7.31 -2.00
N GLY A 7 -18.54 -6.12 -2.44
CA GLY A 7 -18.41 -4.88 -1.65
C GLY A 7 -19.06 -4.94 -0.27
N LYS A 8 -20.09 -5.78 -0.08
CA LYS A 8 -20.74 -6.01 1.22
C LYS A 8 -19.81 -6.57 2.33
N PHE A 9 -18.64 -7.08 1.96
CA PHE A 9 -17.63 -7.56 2.91
C PHE A 9 -16.57 -6.50 3.23
N LEU A 10 -16.68 -5.31 2.64
CA LEU A 10 -15.78 -4.19 2.86
C LEU A 10 -16.56 -3.04 3.48
N ASN A 11 -16.00 -2.43 4.51
CA ASN A 11 -16.48 -1.18 5.04
C ASN A 11 -15.59 -0.06 4.51
N GLN A 12 -16.20 1.03 4.02
CA GLN A 12 -15.47 2.26 3.78
C GLN A 12 -15.04 2.84 5.14
N SER A 13 -13.83 3.40 5.19
CA SER A 13 -13.27 4.00 6.40
C SER A 13 -12.54 5.29 6.03
N ASP A 14 -12.76 6.33 6.81
CA ASP A 14 -12.07 7.62 6.69
C ASP A 14 -10.92 7.74 7.71
N ASN A 15 -10.35 6.61 8.13
CA ASN A 15 -9.24 6.61 9.07
C ASN A 15 -7.98 7.24 8.45
N ALA A 16 -7.32 8.14 9.17
CA ALA A 16 -6.10 8.82 8.72
C ALA A 16 -4.93 7.87 8.33
N ALA A 17 -4.98 6.60 8.75
CA ALA A 17 -4.05 5.58 8.29
C ALA A 17 -4.00 5.43 6.76
N PHE A 18 -5.13 5.64 6.07
CA PHE A 18 -5.23 5.59 4.60
C PHE A 18 -4.63 6.84 3.92
N ASP A 19 -4.43 7.92 4.67
CA ASP A 19 -3.83 9.16 4.17
C ASP A 19 -2.29 9.13 4.21
N ARG A 20 -1.72 8.26 5.04
CA ARG A 20 -0.28 8.14 5.25
C ARG A 20 0.41 7.50 4.05
N VAL A 21 1.45 8.17 3.56
CA VAL A 21 2.42 7.61 2.61
C VAL A 21 3.62 7.11 3.39
N THR A 22 4.06 5.89 3.06
CA THR A 22 5.11 5.16 3.77
C THR A 22 6.28 4.86 2.84
N ASP A 23 7.49 5.07 3.33
CA ASP A 23 8.72 4.82 2.60
C ASP A 23 9.00 3.32 2.40
N PRO A 24 9.78 2.95 1.36
CA PRO A 24 10.16 1.56 1.12
C PRO A 24 10.98 1.01 2.29
N GLY A 25 10.77 -0.25 2.64
CA GLY A 25 11.47 -0.91 3.75
C GLY A 25 11.00 -0.54 5.16
N HIS A 26 10.08 0.41 5.31
CA HIS A 26 9.46 0.72 6.60
C HIS A 26 8.51 -0.40 7.04
N GLU A 27 8.28 -0.55 8.35
CA GLU A 27 7.30 -1.51 8.85
C GLU A 27 5.88 -1.11 8.46
N ALA A 28 5.08 -2.08 8.05
CA ALA A 28 3.71 -1.87 7.64
C ALA A 28 2.88 -1.48 8.88
N PRO A 29 2.26 -0.28 8.91
CA PRO A 29 1.48 0.17 10.06
C PRO A 29 0.17 -0.61 10.24
N HIS A 30 -0.31 -1.27 9.18
CA HIS A 30 -1.51 -2.11 9.19
C HIS A 30 -1.34 -3.32 8.26
N SER A 31 -2.01 -4.43 8.57
CA SER A 31 -2.16 -5.52 7.61
C SER A 31 -3.10 -5.09 6.49
N GLY A 32 -2.80 -5.46 5.24
CA GLY A 32 -3.68 -5.14 4.11
C GLY A 32 -2.98 -4.95 2.77
N ILE A 33 -3.66 -4.25 1.87
CA ILE A 33 -3.21 -3.97 0.52
C ILE A 33 -2.65 -2.55 0.47
N TYR A 34 -1.43 -2.42 -0.04
CA TYR A 34 -0.77 -1.14 -0.29
C TYR A 34 -0.67 -0.88 -1.80
N ARG A 35 -0.77 0.38 -2.18
CA ARG A 35 -0.60 0.89 -3.54
C ARG A 35 0.66 1.74 -3.61
N CYS A 36 1.46 1.57 -4.66
CA CYS A 36 2.56 2.47 -4.98
C CYS A 36 2.02 3.77 -5.57
N GLU A 37 2.35 4.91 -4.98
CA GLU A 37 1.92 6.22 -5.49
C GLU A 37 2.67 6.62 -6.77
N GLY A 38 3.82 6.02 -7.06
CA GLY A 38 4.59 6.29 -8.28
C GLY A 38 4.06 5.60 -9.53
N CYS A 39 3.64 4.33 -9.43
CA CYS A 39 3.26 3.52 -10.59
C CYS A 39 1.86 2.87 -10.48
N GLY A 40 1.25 2.86 -9.29
CA GLY A 40 -0.04 2.23 -9.03
C GLY A 40 0.00 0.72 -8.76
N GLU A 41 1.18 0.09 -8.75
CA GLU A 41 1.35 -1.33 -8.42
C GLU A 41 0.88 -1.62 -6.99
N ASN A 42 0.36 -2.83 -6.76
CA ASN A 42 -0.21 -3.21 -5.47
C ASN A 42 0.55 -4.36 -4.84
N ILE A 43 0.60 -4.36 -3.51
CA ILE A 43 1.21 -5.42 -2.71
C ILE A 43 0.33 -5.76 -1.51
N VAL A 44 0.56 -6.91 -0.91
CA VAL A 44 0.00 -7.28 0.40
C VAL A 44 1.10 -7.21 1.44
N SER A 45 0.80 -6.70 2.63
CA SER A 45 1.69 -6.77 3.78
C SER A 45 0.92 -7.04 5.06
N THR A 46 1.61 -7.60 6.06
CA THR A 46 1.09 -7.85 7.40
C THR A 46 1.66 -6.81 8.36
N TYR A 47 0.89 -6.41 9.36
CA TYR A 47 1.34 -5.50 10.43
C TYR A 47 2.73 -5.87 10.95
N GLY A 48 3.61 -4.87 11.05
CA GLY A 48 4.99 -5.03 11.53
C GLY A 48 5.97 -5.63 10.51
N HIS A 49 5.50 -6.20 9.39
CA HIS A 49 6.40 -6.65 8.33
C HIS A 49 6.92 -5.46 7.53
N ARG A 50 8.19 -5.52 7.12
CA ARG A 50 8.77 -4.47 6.26
C ARG A 50 8.09 -4.46 4.89
N LEU A 51 7.66 -3.29 4.47
CA LEU A 51 7.19 -3.03 3.13
C LEU A 51 8.34 -3.26 2.13
N PRO A 52 8.03 -3.65 0.88
CA PRO A 52 9.04 -3.92 -0.12
C PRO A 52 10.00 -2.74 -0.35
N PRO A 53 11.28 -3.04 -0.62
CA PRO A 53 12.33 -2.05 -0.82
C PRO A 53 12.20 -1.31 -2.17
N GLN A 54 13.01 -0.27 -2.34
CA GLN A 54 13.04 0.60 -3.53
C GLN A 54 13.26 -0.16 -4.86
N ASN A 55 13.89 -1.33 -4.83
CA ASN A 55 14.17 -2.14 -6.02
C ASN A 55 13.16 -3.26 -6.26
N HIS A 56 12.02 -3.29 -5.55
CA HIS A 56 10.98 -4.30 -5.76
C HIS A 56 10.42 -4.29 -7.18
N HIS A 57 10.29 -3.11 -7.78
CA HIS A 57 9.96 -2.91 -9.19
C HIS A 57 10.64 -1.62 -9.67
N GLN A 58 10.89 -1.52 -10.97
CA GLN A 58 11.64 -0.40 -11.51
C GLN A 58 10.74 0.81 -11.75
N HIS A 59 11.21 1.96 -11.28
CA HIS A 59 10.62 3.25 -11.56
C HIS A 59 11.46 4.00 -12.59
N ASN A 60 10.80 4.68 -13.52
CA ASN A 60 11.43 5.72 -14.31
C ASN A 60 11.58 7.01 -13.49
N GLN A 61 12.32 7.99 -14.03
CA GLN A 61 12.58 9.24 -13.35
C GLN A 61 11.30 10.01 -12.97
N ALA A 62 10.25 9.98 -13.80
CA ALA A 62 8.99 10.65 -13.54
C ALA A 62 8.17 9.99 -12.40
N GLN A 63 8.33 8.70 -12.18
CA GLN A 63 7.67 7.96 -11.09
C GLN A 63 8.35 8.20 -9.73
N GLY A 64 9.63 8.60 -9.72
CA GLY A 64 10.40 8.89 -8.52
C GLY A 64 10.63 7.66 -7.64
N SER A 65 10.81 7.85 -6.32
CA SER A 65 10.93 6.73 -5.37
C SER A 65 9.63 5.90 -5.26
N ILE A 66 9.76 4.67 -4.77
CA ILE A 66 8.61 3.88 -4.32
C ILE A 66 8.03 4.55 -3.08
N ARG A 67 6.70 4.60 -3.00
CA ARG A 67 5.95 5.23 -1.91
C ARG A 67 4.66 4.46 -1.71
N TRP A 68 4.45 3.88 -0.53
CA TRP A 68 3.35 2.96 -0.25
C TRP A 68 2.22 3.65 0.50
N ARG A 69 1.00 3.60 -0.04
CA ARG A 69 -0.24 4.05 0.61
C ARG A 69 -1.13 2.84 0.88
N LEU A 70 -1.65 2.72 2.09
CA LEU A 70 -2.65 1.70 2.42
C LEU A 70 -3.96 2.02 1.67
N ILE A 71 -4.55 1.03 1.00
CA ILE A 71 -5.83 1.19 0.27
C ILE A 71 -6.93 0.23 0.73
N ALA A 72 -6.58 -0.82 1.47
CA ALA A 72 -7.52 -1.71 2.15
C ALA A 72 -6.82 -2.30 3.37
N ALA A 73 -7.41 -2.17 4.56
CA ALA A 73 -6.88 -2.71 5.80
C ALA A 73 -7.62 -3.99 6.19
N THR A 74 -6.93 -4.89 6.87
CA THR A 74 -7.53 -6.02 7.62
C THR A 74 -6.96 -6.03 9.03
N HIS A 75 -7.78 -6.48 9.97
CA HIS A 75 -7.40 -6.66 11.36
C HIS A 75 -7.06 -8.13 11.62
#